data_AF-A0A9D3ZRS6-F1
#
_entry.id   AF-A0A9D3ZRS6-F1
#
_cell.length_a   1.000
_cell.length_b   1.000
_cell.length_c   1.000
_cell.angle_alpha   90.00
_cell.angle_beta   90.00
_cell.angle_gamma   90.00
#
_symmetry.space_group_name_H-M   'P 1'
#
loop_
_entity.id
_entity.type
_entity.pdbx_description
1 polymer ?
#
loop_
_entity_poly.entity_id
_entity_poly.type
_entity_poly.pdbx_seq_one_letter_code
_entity_poly.pdbx_strand_id
1 'polypeptide(L)'
;MDIWLIVERRFATRSSAKLFSLKHMLYYQKEGQLSISDYMSKLKQMCDILVAAGNGVSDQEHINVILAGLPVKYELVRVVASATNLSLDFLTELLVDCESRQLDLWLTFLYKPMQFKRGKVVLISLKILVLFLIKVAN
;
A
#
# COMPACT_ATOMS: atom_id res chain seq x y z
N MET A 1 -5.41 -42.26 25.67
CA MET A 1 -5.47 -41.07 24.81
C MET A 1 -4.22 -40.27 25.11
N ASP A 2 -3.23 -40.31 24.23
CA ASP A 2 -1.91 -39.77 24.52
C ASP A 2 -1.95 -38.24 24.52
N ILE A 3 -1.56 -37.65 25.65
CA ILE A 3 -1.51 -36.19 25.86
C ILE A 3 -0.69 -35.52 24.74
N TRP A 4 0.35 -36.21 24.25
CA TRP A 4 1.16 -35.77 23.12
C TRP A 4 0.36 -35.56 21.84
N LEU A 5 -0.57 -36.45 21.48
CA LEU A 5 -1.42 -36.29 20.30
C LEU A 5 -2.36 -35.09 20.43
N ILE A 6 -2.86 -34.81 21.63
CA ILE A 6 -3.73 -33.65 21.90
C ILE A 6 -2.93 -32.35 21.77
N VAL A 7 -1.72 -32.34 22.33
CA VAL A 7 -0.80 -31.21 22.25
C VAL A 7 -0.41 -30.94 20.80
N GLU A 8 0.06 -31.96 20.09
CA GLU A 8 0.45 -31.87 18.68
C GLU A 8 -0.72 -31.38 17.81
N ARG A 9 -1.92 -31.94 17.99
CA ARG A 9 -3.12 -31.48 17.28
C ARG A 9 -3.46 -30.02 17.57
N ARG A 10 -3.37 -29.58 18.83
CA ARG A 10 -3.62 -28.17 19.21
C ARG A 10 -2.58 -27.24 18.61
N PHE A 11 -1.30 -27.61 18.62
CA PHE A 11 -0.23 -26.83 18.00
C PHE A 11 -0.39 -26.77 16.48
N ALA A 12 -0.70 -27.89 15.82
CA ALA A 12 -0.95 -27.95 14.38
C ALA A 12 -2.13 -27.06 13.97
N THR A 13 -3.27 -27.14 14.67
CA THR A 13 -4.43 -26.29 14.40
C THR A 13 -4.13 -24.81 14.64
N ARG A 14 -3.45 -24.47 15.73
CA ARG A 14 -3.09 -23.07 16.04
C ARG A 14 -2.09 -22.51 15.03
N SER A 15 -1.14 -23.32 14.58
CA SER A 15 -0.16 -22.95 13.55
C SER A 15 -0.83 -22.73 12.20
N SER A 16 -1.71 -23.66 11.79
CA SER A 16 -2.48 -23.58 10.56
C SER A 16 -3.43 -22.37 10.54
N ALA A 17 -4.13 -22.10 11.64
CA ALA A 17 -5.00 -20.92 11.77
C ALA A 17 -4.20 -19.62 11.67
N LYS A 18 -3.02 -19.54 12.31
CA LYS A 18 -2.13 -18.37 12.20
C LYS A 18 -1.64 -18.17 10.77
N LEU A 19 -1.23 -19.24 10.09
CA LEU A 19 -0.78 -19.19 8.69
C LEU A 19 -1.92 -18.73 7.78
N PHE A 20 -3.12 -19.27 7.97
CA PHE A 20 -4.32 -18.83 7.23
C PHE A 20 -4.61 -17.35 7.47
N SER A 21 -4.57 -16.89 8.73
CA SER A 21 -4.76 -15.47 9.06
C SER A 21 -3.69 -14.59 8.42
N LEU A 22 -2.43 -15.01 8.38
CA LEU A 22 -1.34 -14.27 7.74
C LEU A 22 -1.55 -14.16 6.23
N LYS A 23 -1.87 -15.27 5.55
CA LYS A 23 -2.21 -15.25 4.12
C LYS A 23 -3.42 -14.38 3.83
N HIS A 24 -4.46 -14.48 4.64
CA HIS A 24 -5.63 -13.62 4.53
C HIS A 24 -5.24 -12.13 4.67
N MET A 25 -4.50 -11.77 5.73
CA MET A 25 -4.04 -10.40 5.89
C MET A 25 -3.17 -9.91 4.74
N LEU A 26 -2.36 -10.78 4.13
CA LEU A 26 -1.54 -10.46 2.96
C LEU A 26 -2.41 -10.10 1.75
N TYR A 27 -3.34 -10.97 1.33
CA TYR A 27 -4.16 -10.74 0.13
C TYR A 27 -5.20 -9.61 0.29
N TYR A 28 -5.64 -9.35 1.52
CA TYR A 28 -6.62 -8.30 1.80
C TYR A 28 -5.99 -7.00 2.33
N GLN A 29 -4.65 -6.93 2.42
CA GLN A 29 -3.98 -5.68 2.75
C GLN A 29 -4.19 -4.69 1.61
N LYS A 30 -4.70 -3.51 1.94
CA LYS A 30 -4.74 -2.37 1.02
C LYS A 30 -3.79 -1.30 1.55
N GLU A 31 -3.17 -0.54 0.64
CA GLU A 31 -2.38 0.65 1.01
C GLU A 31 -3.20 1.60 1.90
N GLY A 32 -4.49 1.79 1.61
CA GLY A 32 -5.41 2.52 2.48
C GLY A 32 -5.00 3.99 2.67
N GLN A 33 -4.73 4.38 3.92
CA GLN A 33 -4.15 5.69 4.29
C GLN A 33 -2.64 5.64 4.58
N LEU A 34 -1.97 4.50 4.36
CA LEU A 34 -0.54 4.36 4.57
C LEU A 34 0.24 5.02 3.43
N SER A 35 1.48 5.41 3.70
CA SER A 35 2.43 5.68 2.62
C SER A 35 2.74 4.38 1.86
N ILE A 36 3.15 4.48 0.60
CA ILE A 36 3.63 3.33 -0.18
C ILE A 36 4.79 2.65 0.55
N SER A 37 5.69 3.45 1.14
CA SER A 37 6.82 2.94 1.93
C SER A 37 6.36 2.08 3.13
N ASP A 38 5.37 2.55 3.89
CA ASP A 38 4.81 1.81 5.02
C ASP A 38 4.05 0.56 4.57
N TYR A 39 3.30 0.65 3.47
CA TYR A 39 2.61 -0.47 2.86
C TYR A 39 3.59 -1.58 2.44
N MET A 40 4.68 -1.23 1.76
CA MET A 40 5.72 -2.18 1.36
C MET A 40 6.41 -2.83 2.56
N SER A 41 6.73 -2.05 3.59
CA SER A 41 7.32 -2.57 4.83
C SER A 41 6.39 -3.59 5.52
N LYS A 42 5.09 -3.31 5.56
CA LYS A 42 4.10 -4.20 6.18
C LYS A 42 3.94 -5.51 5.41
N LEU A 43 3.92 -5.45 4.08
CA LEU A 43 3.91 -6.65 3.23
C LEU A 43 5.18 -7.48 3.42
N LYS A 44 6.35 -6.82 3.44
CA LYS A 44 7.64 -7.50 3.68
C LYS A 44 7.63 -8.24 5.02
N GLN A 45 7.17 -7.62 6.10
CA GLN A 45 7.06 -8.27 7.40
C GLN A 45 6.16 -9.51 7.37
N MET A 46 5.02 -9.45 6.68
CA MET A 46 4.13 -10.61 6.55
C MET A 46 4.80 -11.76 5.79
N CYS A 47 5.54 -11.43 4.74
CA CYS A 47 6.24 -12.43 3.93
C CYS A 47 7.49 -13.00 4.61
N ASP A 48 8.22 -12.21 5.37
CA ASP A 48 9.33 -12.69 6.21
C ASP A 48 8.82 -13.71 7.26
N ILE A 49 7.64 -13.47 7.85
CA ILE A 49 6.99 -14.41 8.77
C ILE A 49 6.57 -15.70 8.04
N LEU A 50 6.04 -15.59 6.82
CA LEU A 50 5.65 -16.74 6.00
C LEU A 50 6.86 -17.59 5.59
N VAL A 51 7.97 -16.95 5.19
CA VAL A 51 9.25 -17.60 4.90
C VAL A 51 9.80 -18.32 6.14
N ALA A 52 9.79 -17.67 7.31
CA ALA A 52 10.22 -18.29 8.56
C ALA A 52 9.36 -19.50 8.96
N ALA A 53 8.09 -19.52 8.54
CA ALA A 53 7.17 -20.65 8.72
C ALA A 53 7.29 -21.73 7.63
N GLY A 54 8.29 -21.66 6.74
CA GLY A 54 8.48 -22.60 5.63
C GLY A 54 7.46 -22.47 4.50
N ASN A 55 6.71 -21.36 4.46
CA ASN A 55 5.64 -21.07 3.51
C ASN A 55 5.99 -19.83 2.67
N GLY A 56 7.18 -19.81 2.08
CA GLY A 56 7.65 -18.71 1.25
C GLY A 56 6.69 -18.37 0.11
N VAL A 57 6.62 -17.09 -0.23
CA VAL A 57 5.79 -16.54 -1.30
C VAL A 57 6.69 -16.31 -2.52
N SER A 58 6.24 -16.68 -3.71
CA SER A 58 7.00 -16.43 -4.94
C SER A 58 7.00 -14.95 -5.32
N ASP A 59 8.02 -14.47 -6.02
CA ASP A 59 8.10 -13.06 -6.45
C ASP A 59 6.87 -12.63 -7.28
N GLN A 60 6.38 -13.52 -8.16
CA GLN A 60 5.19 -13.25 -8.96
C GLN A 60 3.93 -13.12 -8.08
N GLU A 61 3.81 -13.96 -7.06
CA GLU A 61 2.70 -13.90 -6.11
C GLU A 61 2.78 -12.62 -5.26
N HIS A 62 3.99 -12.22 -4.86
CA HIS A 62 4.27 -10.95 -4.21
C HIS A 62 3.81 -9.75 -5.05
N ILE A 63 4.19 -9.73 -6.33
CA ILE A 63 3.79 -8.71 -7.29
C ILE A 63 2.25 -8.65 -7.40
N ASN A 64 1.60 -9.81 -7.53
CA ASN A 64 0.14 -9.88 -7.65
C ASN A 64 -0.56 -9.33 -6.39
N VAL A 65 -0.06 -9.66 -5.20
CA VAL A 65 -0.57 -9.13 -3.92
C VAL A 65 -0.42 -7.61 -3.88
N ILE A 66 0.77 -7.10 -4.23
CA ILE A 66 1.04 -5.66 -4.24
C ILE A 66 0.03 -4.96 -5.15
N LEU A 67 -0.10 -5.40 -6.40
CA LEU A 67 -0.98 -4.79 -7.39
C LEU A 67 -2.45 -4.87 -6.95
N ALA A 68 -2.90 -5.97 -6.34
CA ALA A 68 -4.27 -6.11 -5.85
C ALA A 68 -4.60 -5.13 -4.71
N GLY A 69 -3.62 -4.83 -3.84
CA GLY A 69 -3.79 -3.90 -2.73
C GLY A 69 -3.63 -2.42 -3.08
N LEU A 70 -3.21 -2.09 -4.31
CA LEU A 70 -3.05 -0.70 -4.75
C LEU A 70 -4.39 0.02 -5.01
N PRO A 71 -4.54 1.26 -4.54
CA PRO A 71 -5.66 2.12 -4.83
C PRO A 71 -5.64 2.62 -6.29
N VAL A 72 -6.79 3.13 -6.75
CA VAL A 72 -7.01 3.57 -8.14
C VAL A 72 -6.01 4.65 -8.60
N LYS A 73 -5.43 5.44 -7.68
CA LYS A 73 -4.39 6.45 -8.02
C LYS A 73 -3.12 5.85 -8.67
N TYR A 74 -2.89 4.54 -8.52
CA TYR A 74 -1.75 3.84 -9.15
C TYR A 74 -2.17 2.95 -10.34
N GLU A 75 -3.32 3.20 -10.96
CA GLU A 75 -3.80 2.36 -12.07
C GLU A 75 -2.81 2.29 -13.24
N LEU A 76 -2.09 3.38 -13.52
CA LEU A 76 -1.04 3.38 -14.53
C LEU A 76 0.09 2.40 -14.19
N VAL A 77 0.48 2.30 -12.92
CA VAL A 77 1.48 1.32 -12.47
C VAL A 77 0.97 -0.10 -12.68
N ARG A 78 -0.33 -0.35 -12.41
CA ARG A 78 -0.98 -1.64 -12.66
C ARG A 78 -0.98 -2.02 -14.14
N VAL A 79 -1.24 -1.06 -15.03
CA VAL A 79 -1.20 -1.27 -16.49
C VAL A 79 0.23 -1.55 -16.96
N VAL A 80 1.21 -0.78 -16.50
CA VAL A 80 2.62 -1.00 -16.85
C VAL A 80 3.09 -2.37 -16.35
N ALA A 81 2.80 -2.73 -15.10
CA ALA A 81 3.19 -4.00 -14.51
C ALA A 81 2.48 -5.22 -15.13
N SER A 82 1.31 -5.05 -15.74
CA SER A 82 0.64 -6.13 -16.48
C SER A 82 1.13 -6.26 -17.92
N ALA A 83 1.59 -5.16 -18.53
CA ALA A 83 2.17 -5.16 -19.87
C ALA A 83 3.66 -5.55 -19.90
N THR A 84 4.35 -5.46 -18.76
CA THR A 84 5.79 -5.74 -18.64
C THR A 84 6.02 -6.74 -17.51
N ASN A 85 6.84 -7.77 -17.75
CA ASN A 85 7.29 -8.68 -16.69
C ASN A 85 8.28 -7.94 -15.78
N LEU A 86 7.77 -7.19 -14.81
CA LEU A 86 8.57 -6.43 -13.86
C LEU A 86 9.14 -7.33 -12.77
N SER A 87 10.36 -7.03 -12.33
CA SER A 87 10.88 -7.57 -11.08
C SER A 87 10.21 -6.89 -9.88
N LEU A 88 10.20 -7.59 -8.74
CA LEU A 88 9.68 -7.03 -7.49
C LEU A 88 10.39 -5.73 -7.12
N ASP A 89 11.72 -5.70 -7.22
CA ASP A 89 12.54 -4.52 -6.91
C ASP A 89 12.16 -3.33 -7.77
N PHE A 90 12.02 -3.52 -9.09
CA PHE A 90 11.65 -2.44 -10.00
C PHE A 90 10.23 -1.92 -9.74
N LEU A 91 9.28 -2.82 -9.42
CA LEU A 91 7.93 -2.42 -9.03
C LEU A 91 7.95 -1.56 -7.76
N THR A 92 8.77 -1.92 -6.77
CA THR A 92 8.88 -1.15 -5.52
C THR A 92 9.48 0.24 -5.77
N GLU A 93 10.54 0.32 -6.58
CA GLU A 93 11.16 1.58 -6.97
C GLU A 93 10.15 2.48 -7.69
N LEU A 94 9.44 1.95 -8.69
CA LEU A 94 8.42 2.68 -9.44
C LEU A 94 7.31 3.25 -8.56
N LEU A 95 6.86 2.49 -7.55
CA LEU A 95 5.80 2.92 -6.63
C LEU A 95 6.28 4.03 -5.68
N VAL A 96 7.50 3.92 -5.15
CA VAL A 96 8.13 4.95 -4.29
C VAL A 96 8.38 6.24 -5.08
N ASP A 97 8.82 6.12 -6.33
CA ASP A 97 9.00 7.24 -7.24
C ASP A 97 7.67 7.96 -7.52
N CYS A 98 6.60 7.19 -7.72
CA CYS A 98 5.27 7.73 -7.97
C CYS A 98 4.74 8.49 -6.74
N GLU A 99 4.91 7.94 -5.54
CA GLU A 99 4.57 8.61 -4.28
C GLU A 99 5.32 9.94 -4.11
N SER A 100 6.64 9.93 -4.34
CA SER A 100 7.48 11.13 -4.22
C SER A 100 7.03 12.26 -5.15
N ARG A 101 6.76 11.94 -6.42
CA ARG A 101 6.27 12.91 -7.41
C ARG A 101 4.89 13.46 -7.06
N GLN A 102 4.00 12.65 -6.47
CA GLN A 102 2.70 13.13 -6.02
C GLN A 102 2.84 14.17 -4.90
N LEU A 103 3.75 13.94 -3.94
CA LEU A 103 4.03 14.89 -2.87
C LEU A 103 4.64 16.19 -3.41
N ASP A 104 5.59 16.11 -4.34
CA ASP A 104 6.21 17.29 -4.99
C ASP A 104 5.19 18.13 -5.76
N LEU A 105 4.30 17.48 -6.51
CA LEU A 105 3.20 18.17 -7.18
C LEU A 105 2.29 18.87 -6.16
N TRP A 106 1.94 18.21 -5.07
CA TRP A 106 1.12 18.80 -4.01
C TRP A 106 1.76 20.04 -3.38
N LEU A 107 3.05 19.95 -3.04
CA LEU A 107 3.81 21.07 -2.46
C LEU A 107 3.95 22.21 -3.46
N THR A 108 4.20 21.92 -4.74
CA THR A 108 4.28 22.97 -5.77
C THR A 108 2.94 23.67 -6.00
N PHE A 109 1.81 22.97 -5.93
CA PHE A 109 0.48 23.58 -6.03
C PHE A 109 0.09 24.41 -4.79
N LEU A 110 0.46 23.98 -3.59
CA LEU A 110 0.13 24.69 -2.35
C LEU A 110 1.08 25.87 -2.05
N TYR A 111 2.35 25.77 -2.42
CA TYR A 111 3.40 26.69 -2.00
C TYR A 111 3.86 27.65 -3.11
N LYS A 112 3.61 27.38 -4.41
CA LYS A 112 3.86 28.40 -5.43
C LYS A 112 2.77 29.48 -5.32
N PRO A 113 3.14 30.76 -5.04
CA PRO A 113 2.19 31.84 -5.21
C PRO A 113 1.80 31.88 -6.69
N MET A 114 0.52 31.58 -6.98
CA MET A 114 -0.08 31.86 -8.28
C MET A 114 0.17 33.35 -8.57
N GLN A 115 1.12 33.66 -9.45
CA GLN A 115 1.39 35.02 -9.94
C GLN A 115 0.22 35.47 -10.83
N PHE A 116 -0.92 35.75 -10.22
CA PHE A 116 -2.12 36.22 -10.92
C PHE A 116 -2.05 37.73 -11.06
N LYS A 117 -1.69 38.19 -12.26
CA LYS A 117 -1.73 39.61 -12.64
C LYS A 117 -3.16 40.15 -12.50
N ARG A 118 -3.32 41.09 -11.56
CA ARG A 118 -4.36 42.12 -11.39
C ARG A 118 -5.83 41.70 -11.64
N GLY A 119 -6.53 41.55 -10.51
CA GLY A 119 -7.94 41.93 -10.35
C GLY A 119 -8.92 40.76 -10.32
N LYS A 120 -9.52 40.50 -9.15
CA LYS A 120 -10.62 39.54 -8.83
C LYS A 120 -10.23 38.20 -8.16
N VAL A 121 -9.29 38.21 -7.20
CA VAL A 121 -8.78 36.99 -6.51
C VAL A 121 -9.54 36.59 -5.22
N VAL A 122 -10.52 37.37 -4.76
CA VAL A 122 -11.29 37.07 -3.53
C VAL A 122 -11.98 35.68 -3.56
N LEU A 123 -12.20 35.13 -4.75
CA LEU A 123 -12.75 33.78 -4.96
C LEU A 123 -11.81 32.62 -4.53
N ILE A 124 -10.49 32.84 -4.42
CA ILE A 124 -9.53 31.78 -4.08
C ILE A 124 -9.55 31.47 -2.58
N SER A 125 -9.74 32.47 -1.73
CA SER A 125 -9.80 32.27 -0.27
C SER A 125 -10.97 31.37 0.16
N LEU A 126 -12.09 31.43 -0.55
CA LEU A 126 -13.26 30.59 -0.25
C LEU A 126 -13.05 29.13 -0.69
N LYS A 127 -12.33 28.89 -1.82
CA LYS A 127 -12.02 27.53 -2.28
C LYS A 127 -11.03 26.79 -1.37
N ILE A 128 -10.07 27.51 -0.77
CA ILE A 128 -9.12 26.93 0.20
C ILE A 128 -9.85 26.56 1.50
N LEU A 129 -10.77 27.41 1.97
CA LEU A 129 -11.57 27.13 3.15
C LEU A 129 -12.49 25.91 2.95
N VAL A 130 -13.12 25.78 1.77
CA VAL A 130 -13.99 24.62 1.43
C VAL A 130 -13.18 23.33 1.38
N LEU A 131 -11.97 23.33 0.82
CA LEU A 131 -11.09 22.15 0.79
C LEU A 131 -10.55 21.79 2.19
N PHE A 132 -10.29 22.78 3.03
CA PHE A 132 -9.87 22.57 4.42
C PHE A 132 -10.99 21.94 5.26
N LEU A 133 -12.24 22.36 5.07
CA LEU A 133 -13.39 21.81 5.78
C LEU A 133 -13.74 20.38 5.35
N ILE A 134 -13.64 20.07 4.04
CA ILE A 134 -13.87 18.70 3.54
C ILE A 134 -12.80 17.73 4.08
N LYS A 135 -11.56 18.19 4.27
CA LYS A 135 -10.44 17.40 4.79
C LYS A 135 -10.51 17.18 6.31
N VAL A 136 -11.21 18.04 7.05
CA VAL A 136 -11.37 17.94 8.52
C VAL A 136 -12.58 17.06 8.92
N ALA A 137 -13.57 16.91 8.04
CA ALA A 137 -14.83 16.22 8.35
C ALA A 137 -14.87 14.72 7.98
N ASN A 138 -13.79 14.15 7.44
CA ASN A 138 -13.70 12.74 7.01
C ASN A 138 -12.33 12.15 7.33
#